data_AF-A0A2E9I1I3-F1
#
_entry.id   AF-A0A2E9I1I3-F1
#
_cell.length_a   1.000
_cell.length_b   1.000
_cell.length_c   1.000
_cell.angle_alpha   90.00
_cell.angle_beta   90.00
_cell.angle_gamma   90.00
#
_symmetry.space_group_name_H-M   'P 1'
#
loop_
_entity.id
_entity.type
_entity.pdbx_description
1 polymer ?
#
loop_
_entity_poly.entity_id
_entity_poly.type
_entity_poly.pdbx_seq_one_letter_code
_entity_poly.pdbx_strand_id
1 'polypeptide(L)'
;MTQQRRPAQPLDHTGKAPHIPIMNILDLDARWRRFNDGTRSCPCCGRQFSGIYDIGFDAPDDWAYGPRIDDADLEVGEDRLGAEFCRIAGRYFLRSVLTLPLRGSDEVFAFGPWVEVPEPVFRAYLATIDDPAAPFPPADGLLANTLPQFEDEQGTAVTLSLPDPTQRPQMTVTEGPLADAQTQGISFDDLLDLYAAFGDDIRPHLTAD
;
A
#
# COMPACT_ATOMS: atom_id res chain seq x y z
N MET A 1 -62.61 -17.09 5.69
CA MET A 1 -61.43 -17.99 5.69
C MET A 1 -61.58 -18.84 4.43
N THR A 2 -60.78 -18.74 3.38
CA THR A 2 -59.30 -18.67 3.33
C THR A 2 -58.91 -18.13 1.95
N GLN A 3 -58.26 -16.97 1.84
CA GLN A 3 -57.60 -16.56 0.59
C GLN A 3 -56.21 -17.19 0.53
N GLN A 4 -55.97 -18.01 -0.49
CA GLN A 4 -54.67 -18.57 -0.81
C GLN A 4 -53.70 -17.47 -1.23
N ARG A 5 -52.60 -17.31 -0.49
CA ARG A 5 -51.46 -16.48 -0.91
C ARG A 5 -50.62 -17.28 -1.91
N ARG A 6 -50.43 -16.75 -3.12
CA ARG A 6 -49.40 -17.22 -4.06
C ARG A 6 -48.06 -16.56 -3.71
N PRO A 7 -46.93 -17.28 -3.83
CA PRO A 7 -45.62 -16.66 -3.67
C PRO A 7 -45.32 -15.74 -4.87
N ALA A 8 -44.74 -14.57 -4.58
CA ALA A 8 -44.19 -13.68 -5.59
C ALA A 8 -42.90 -14.32 -6.17
N GLN A 9 -42.83 -14.35 -7.50
CA GLN A 9 -41.66 -14.79 -8.26
C GLN A 9 -40.60 -13.67 -8.23
N PRO A 10 -39.29 -13.99 -8.15
CA PRO A 10 -38.26 -12.96 -8.18
C PRO A 10 -38.19 -12.31 -9.57
N LEU A 11 -38.10 -10.98 -9.59
CA LEU A 11 -37.85 -10.20 -10.79
C LEU A 11 -36.35 -10.28 -11.10
N ASP A 12 -36.01 -11.05 -12.14
CA ASP A 12 -34.71 -10.94 -12.80
C ASP A 12 -34.59 -9.56 -13.45
N HIS A 13 -33.69 -8.74 -12.90
CA HIS A 13 -33.17 -7.56 -13.57
C HIS A 13 -31.73 -7.83 -14.03
N THR A 14 -31.59 -8.73 -15.00
CA THR A 14 -30.38 -8.79 -15.83
C THR A 14 -30.36 -7.58 -16.76
N GLY A 15 -29.46 -6.65 -16.46
CA GLY A 15 -29.26 -5.45 -17.28
C GLY A 15 -27.98 -4.70 -16.91
N LYS A 16 -26.90 -5.40 -16.56
CA LYS A 16 -25.56 -4.79 -16.55
C LYS A 16 -25.04 -4.89 -17.98
N ALA A 17 -24.71 -3.75 -18.58
CA ALA A 17 -24.00 -3.72 -19.86
C ALA A 17 -22.79 -4.66 -19.80
N PRO A 18 -22.43 -5.36 -20.88
CA PRO A 18 -21.24 -6.20 -20.87
C PRO A 18 -20.05 -5.28 -20.57
N HIS A 19 -19.47 -5.45 -19.38
CA HIS A 19 -18.13 -4.98 -19.10
C HIS A 19 -17.27 -5.79 -20.06
N ILE A 20 -16.78 -5.16 -21.13
CA ILE A 20 -15.70 -5.75 -21.91
C ILE A 20 -14.55 -5.83 -20.91
N PRO A 21 -14.11 -7.02 -20.47
CA PRO A 21 -12.93 -7.08 -19.62
C PRO A 21 -11.81 -6.47 -20.48
N ILE A 22 -11.26 -5.35 -20.02
CA ILE A 22 -10.00 -4.86 -20.56
C ILE A 22 -9.04 -6.02 -20.35
N MET A 23 -8.59 -6.64 -21.43
CA MET A 23 -7.73 -7.81 -21.33
C MET A 23 -6.45 -7.37 -20.61
N ASN A 24 -6.30 -7.81 -19.36
CA ASN A 24 -5.08 -7.61 -18.60
C ASN A 24 -3.96 -8.34 -19.36
N ILE A 25 -3.00 -7.59 -19.90
CA ILE A 25 -1.96 -8.17 -20.76
C ILE A 25 -1.11 -9.17 -19.96
N LEU A 26 -1.05 -9.01 -18.64
CA LEU A 26 -0.32 -9.90 -17.75
C LEU A 26 -0.98 -11.28 -17.65
N ASP A 27 -2.26 -11.43 -18.00
CA ASP A 27 -2.91 -12.76 -18.07
C ASP A 27 -2.25 -13.68 -19.12
N LEU A 28 -1.47 -13.11 -20.05
CA LEU A 28 -0.65 -13.87 -21.00
C LEU A 28 0.63 -14.43 -20.35
N ASP A 29 1.11 -13.84 -19.26
CA ASP A 29 2.25 -14.34 -18.49
C ASP A 29 1.81 -15.50 -17.57
N ALA A 30 2.44 -16.66 -17.72
CA ALA A 30 2.15 -17.82 -16.89
C ALA A 30 2.52 -17.61 -15.41
N ARG A 31 3.55 -16.80 -15.12
CA ARG A 31 3.97 -16.45 -13.77
C ARG A 31 2.90 -15.60 -13.08
N TRP A 32 2.36 -14.61 -13.80
CA TRP A 32 1.28 -13.75 -13.31
C TRP A 32 0.02 -14.55 -12.96
N ARG A 33 -0.40 -15.46 -13.86
CA ARG A 33 -1.55 -16.34 -13.59
C ARG A 33 -1.35 -17.22 -12.35
N ARG A 34 -0.15 -17.76 -12.15
CA ARG A 34 0.18 -18.57 -10.95
C ARG A 34 0.23 -17.72 -9.68
N PHE A 35 0.73 -16.49 -9.79
CA PHE A 35 0.81 -15.56 -8.68
C PHE A 35 -0.59 -15.15 -8.18
N ASN A 36 -1.57 -15.10 -9.08
CA ASN A 36 -2.96 -14.76 -8.78
C ASN A 36 -3.87 -15.99 -8.56
N ASP A 37 -3.35 -17.22 -8.61
CA ASP A 37 -4.13 -18.43 -8.35
C ASP A 37 -4.00 -18.86 -6.87
N GLY A 38 -4.91 -18.34 -6.05
CA GLY A 38 -5.01 -18.67 -4.62
C GLY A 38 -5.28 -20.15 -4.32
N THR A 39 -5.65 -20.95 -5.32
CA THR A 39 -5.86 -22.40 -5.15
C THR A 39 -4.60 -23.21 -5.46
N ARG A 40 -3.64 -22.63 -6.19
CA ARG A 40 -2.38 -23.29 -6.53
C ARG A 40 -1.43 -23.31 -5.33
N SER A 41 -0.94 -24.51 -5.01
CA SER A 41 0.19 -24.70 -4.09
C SER A 41 1.49 -24.79 -4.90
N CYS A 42 2.56 -24.08 -4.49
CA CYS A 42 3.87 -24.24 -5.14
C CYS A 42 4.30 -25.70 -5.08
N PRO A 43 4.69 -26.34 -6.20
CA PRO A 43 5.25 -27.68 -6.19
C PRO A 43 6.51 -27.79 -5.33
N CYS A 44 7.25 -26.69 -5.20
CA CYS A 44 8.51 -26.59 -4.49
C CYS A 44 8.38 -26.65 -2.95
N CYS A 45 7.36 -25.98 -2.39
CA CYS A 45 7.28 -25.72 -0.94
C CYS A 45 5.84 -25.68 -0.40
N GLY A 46 4.82 -25.81 -1.25
CA GLY A 46 3.40 -25.74 -0.87
C GLY A 46 2.85 -24.33 -0.65
N ARG A 47 3.67 -23.27 -0.72
CA ARG A 47 3.20 -21.88 -0.56
C ARG A 47 2.15 -21.52 -1.61
N GLN A 48 1.14 -20.76 -1.19
CA GLN A 48 0.07 -20.24 -2.06
C GLN A 48 0.21 -18.72 -2.19
N PHE A 49 -0.25 -18.18 -3.33
CA PHE A 49 -0.26 -16.76 -3.62
C PHE A 49 -1.63 -16.36 -4.16
N SER A 50 -2.13 -15.19 -3.79
CA SER A 50 -3.44 -14.69 -4.19
C SER A 50 -3.36 -13.30 -4.84
N GLY A 51 -2.24 -13.00 -5.48
CA GLY A 51 -1.96 -11.71 -6.13
C GLY A 51 -0.98 -10.84 -5.36
N ILE A 52 -0.98 -9.55 -5.71
CA ILE A 52 -0.09 -8.52 -5.16
C ILE A 52 -0.29 -8.41 -3.65
N TYR A 53 0.81 -8.16 -2.94
CA TYR A 53 0.79 -7.77 -1.53
C TYR A 53 1.69 -6.55 -1.32
N ASP A 54 1.33 -5.70 -0.37
CA ASP A 54 2.01 -4.44 -0.13
C ASP A 54 3.25 -4.62 0.75
N ILE A 55 4.20 -3.69 0.63
CA ILE A 55 5.38 -3.63 1.49
C ILE A 55 5.20 -2.50 2.51
N GLY A 56 5.09 -2.86 3.78
CA GLY A 56 5.02 -1.90 4.90
C GLY A 56 6.34 -1.81 5.66
N PHE A 57 6.60 -0.62 6.23
CA PHE A 57 7.70 -0.39 7.16
C PHE A 57 7.17 -0.21 8.57
N ASP A 58 7.80 -0.86 9.55
CA ASP A 58 7.35 -0.83 10.95
C ASP A 58 7.67 0.51 11.63
N ALA A 59 8.71 1.20 11.17
CA ALA A 59 9.17 2.48 11.70
C ALA A 59 9.92 3.28 10.61
N PRO A 60 10.15 4.61 10.81
CA PRO A 60 11.14 5.36 10.05
C PRO A 60 12.54 4.75 10.24
N ASP A 61 13.44 4.90 9.27
CA ASP A 61 14.80 4.31 9.37
C ASP A 61 15.61 4.88 10.54
N ASP A 62 15.33 6.13 10.91
CA ASP A 62 15.96 6.80 12.05
C ASP A 62 15.52 6.24 13.41
N TRP A 63 14.51 5.35 13.47
CA TRP A 63 14.05 4.75 14.72
C TRP A 63 15.01 3.65 15.22
N ALA A 64 15.69 3.91 16.33
CA ALA A 64 16.76 3.04 16.83
C ALA A 64 16.37 2.13 18.03
N TYR A 65 15.12 2.17 18.49
CA TYR A 65 14.73 1.56 19.77
C TYR A 65 14.08 0.17 19.67
N GLY A 66 14.01 -0.40 18.47
CA GLY A 66 13.40 -1.71 18.22
C GLY A 66 11.90 -1.63 17.89
N PRO A 67 11.28 -2.77 17.59
CA PRO A 67 9.90 -2.81 17.10
C PRO A 67 8.88 -2.58 18.21
N ARG A 68 7.67 -2.19 17.80
CA ARG A 68 6.47 -2.28 18.65
C ARG A 68 6.13 -3.74 18.93
N ILE A 69 5.55 -4.01 20.10
CA ILE A 69 5.16 -5.36 20.55
C ILE A 69 3.65 -5.36 20.81
N ASP A 70 2.95 -6.39 20.33
CA ASP A 70 1.50 -6.60 20.54
C ASP A 70 0.64 -5.36 20.21
N ASP A 71 0.98 -4.66 19.12
CA ASP A 71 0.35 -3.41 18.66
C ASP A 71 0.40 -2.24 19.67
N ALA A 72 1.15 -2.35 20.76
CA ALA A 72 1.33 -1.26 21.69
C ALA A 72 2.27 -0.19 21.12
N ASP A 73 2.02 1.07 21.47
CA ASP A 73 2.97 2.14 21.21
C ASP A 73 4.25 1.91 22.05
N LEU A 74 5.41 2.19 21.46
CA LEU A 74 6.71 2.10 22.13
C LEU A 74 7.18 3.51 22.48
N GLU A 75 7.34 3.79 23.78
CA GLU A 75 7.83 5.07 24.29
C GLU A 75 9.23 4.90 24.92
N VAL A 76 10.17 5.76 24.53
CA VAL A 76 11.54 5.79 25.06
C VAL A 76 11.92 7.24 25.36
N GLY A 77 11.76 7.65 26.63
CA GLY A 77 11.94 9.05 27.01
C GLY A 77 10.89 9.94 26.34
N GLU A 78 11.35 10.88 25.51
CA GLU A 78 10.45 11.72 24.69
C GLU A 78 10.14 11.09 23.32
N ASP A 79 10.80 10.01 22.94
CA ASP A 79 10.57 9.39 21.63
C ASP A 79 9.40 8.41 21.73
N ARG A 80 8.60 8.35 20.66
CA ARG A 80 7.42 7.48 20.60
C ARG A 80 7.24 6.92 19.20
N LEU A 81 6.98 5.64 19.11
CA LEU A 81 6.56 4.96 17.88
C LEU A 81 5.17 4.39 18.10
N GLY A 82 4.20 4.86 17.33
CA GLY A 82 2.84 4.34 17.28
C GLY A 82 2.49 3.74 15.92
N ALA A 83 1.20 3.44 15.71
CA ALA A 83 0.72 2.85 14.46
C ALA A 83 0.72 3.79 13.26
N GLU A 84 0.35 5.04 13.50
CA GLU A 84 0.16 6.04 12.43
C GLU A 84 1.17 7.19 12.54
N PHE A 85 1.89 7.29 13.66
CA PHE A 85 2.84 8.36 13.91
C PHE A 85 4.10 7.92 14.67
N CYS A 86 5.17 8.69 14.50
CA CYS A 86 6.40 8.56 15.27
C CYS A 86 6.96 9.94 15.64
N ARG A 87 7.63 10.02 16.79
CA ARG A 87 8.38 11.19 17.26
C ARG A 87 9.79 10.77 17.66
N ILE A 88 10.79 11.46 17.11
CA ILE A 88 12.22 11.19 17.36
C ILE A 88 12.93 12.51 17.61
N ALA A 89 13.44 12.75 18.81
CA ALA A 89 14.21 13.94 19.17
C ALA A 89 13.53 15.27 18.76
N GLY A 90 12.19 15.35 18.86
CA GLY A 90 11.41 16.51 18.47
C GLY A 90 11.08 16.63 16.98
N ARG A 91 11.50 15.67 16.14
CA ARG A 91 11.04 15.48 14.75
C ARG A 91 9.78 14.63 14.74
N TYR A 92 8.93 14.83 13.73
CA TYR A 92 7.62 14.19 13.63
C TYR A 92 7.50 13.43 12.32
N PHE A 93 6.93 12.23 12.40
CA PHE A 93 6.79 11.36 11.25
C PHE A 93 5.37 10.80 11.16
N LEU A 94 4.86 10.71 9.94
CA LEU A 94 3.56 10.13 9.64
C LEU A 94 3.75 8.90 8.77
N ARG A 95 2.99 7.83 9.05
CA ARG A 95 2.88 6.71 8.13
C ARG A 95 2.01 7.12 6.95
N SER A 96 2.38 6.72 5.76
CA SER A 96 1.73 7.12 4.51
C SER A 96 1.60 5.94 3.57
N VAL A 97 0.94 6.16 2.43
CA VAL A 97 0.79 5.17 1.36
C VAL A 97 1.31 5.77 0.07
N LEU A 98 2.28 5.09 -0.54
CA LEU A 98 2.78 5.39 -1.89
C LEU A 98 2.35 4.25 -2.81
N THR A 99 1.59 4.57 -3.85
CA THR A 99 1.08 3.59 -4.81
C THR A 99 1.87 3.62 -6.12
N LEU A 100 2.17 2.43 -6.65
CA LEU A 100 2.81 2.19 -7.94
C LEU A 100 1.85 1.37 -8.82
N PRO A 101 1.28 1.95 -9.89
CA PRO A 101 0.45 1.20 -10.82
C PRO A 101 1.24 0.06 -11.48
N LEU A 102 0.60 -1.10 -11.71
CA LEU A 102 1.23 -2.18 -12.44
C LEU A 102 0.88 -2.13 -13.92
N ARG A 103 1.89 -1.88 -14.76
CA ARG A 103 1.74 -1.72 -16.22
C ARG A 103 1.07 -2.95 -16.83
N GLY A 104 0.03 -2.70 -17.62
CA GLY A 104 -0.67 -3.75 -18.36
C GLY A 104 -1.79 -4.44 -17.58
N SER A 105 -2.05 -4.01 -16.33
CA SER A 105 -3.16 -4.45 -15.49
C SER A 105 -3.85 -3.26 -14.82
N ASP A 106 -5.01 -3.48 -14.20
CA ASP A 106 -5.66 -2.50 -13.31
C ASP A 106 -5.18 -2.63 -11.84
N GLU A 107 -4.18 -3.48 -11.59
CA GLU A 107 -3.65 -3.72 -10.25
C GLU A 107 -2.65 -2.64 -9.83
N VAL A 108 -2.52 -2.44 -8.53
CA VAL A 108 -1.65 -1.43 -7.92
C VAL A 108 -0.88 -2.10 -6.78
N PHE A 109 0.42 -1.84 -6.72
CA PHE A 109 1.26 -2.17 -5.58
C PHE A 109 1.41 -0.96 -4.67
N ALA A 110 1.41 -1.14 -3.35
CA ALA A 110 1.66 -0.06 -2.41
C ALA A 110 2.86 -0.31 -1.50
N PHE A 111 3.59 0.77 -1.27
CA PHE A 111 4.46 0.93 -0.11
C PHE A 111 3.70 1.62 1.03
N GLY A 112 3.99 1.23 2.27
CA GLY A 112 3.56 1.93 3.48
C GLY A 112 4.71 2.61 4.23
N PRO A 113 5.37 3.64 3.65
CA PRO A 113 6.55 4.26 4.23
C PRO A 113 6.21 5.38 5.23
N TRP A 114 7.24 5.86 5.90
CA TRP A 114 7.20 6.99 6.81
C TRP A 114 7.69 8.28 6.15
N VAL A 115 7.10 9.40 6.57
CA VAL A 115 7.45 10.75 6.08
C VAL A 115 7.75 11.64 7.26
N GLU A 116 8.92 12.27 7.27
CA GLU A 116 9.20 13.35 8.19
C GLU A 116 8.42 14.60 7.78
N VAL A 117 7.68 15.17 8.72
CA VAL A 117 6.84 16.35 8.49
C VAL A 117 7.07 17.42 9.56
N PRO A 118 6.81 18.71 9.23
CA PRO A 118 6.78 19.77 10.22
C PRO A 118 5.71 19.52 11.30
N GLU A 119 5.95 20.01 12.52
CA GLU A 119 5.00 19.88 13.64
C GLU A 119 3.57 20.36 13.33
N PRO A 120 3.33 21.48 12.60
CA PRO A 120 1.97 21.88 12.27
C PRO A 120 1.22 20.86 11.42
N VAL A 121 1.91 20.18 10.49
CA VAL A 121 1.34 19.12 9.64
C VAL A 121 1.01 17.90 10.49
N PHE A 122 1.93 17.52 11.38
CA PHE A 122 1.72 16.45 12.34
C PHE A 122 0.46 16.67 13.19
N ARG A 123 0.32 17.87 13.76
CA ARG A 123 -0.85 18.24 14.58
C ARG A 123 -2.14 18.28 13.77
N ALA A 124 -2.09 18.73 12.52
CA ALA A 124 -3.24 18.71 11.62
C ALA A 124 -3.72 17.27 11.36
N TYR A 125 -2.80 16.33 11.15
CA TYR A 125 -3.15 14.92 10.97
C TYR A 125 -3.76 14.30 12.25
N LEU A 126 -3.19 14.57 13.43
CA LEU A 126 -3.80 14.08 14.68
C LEU A 126 -5.23 14.62 14.87
N ALA A 127 -5.47 15.87 14.48
CA ALA A 127 -6.81 16.44 14.54
C ALA A 127 -7.80 15.69 13.63
N THR A 128 -7.37 15.10 12.51
CA THR A 128 -8.26 14.31 11.64
C THR A 128 -8.61 12.94 12.22
N ILE A 129 -7.76 12.41 13.11
CA ILE A 129 -8.06 11.16 13.84
C ILE A 129 -9.15 11.42 14.89
N ASP A 130 -9.06 12.54 15.61
CA ASP A 130 -10.05 12.94 16.61
C ASP A 130 -11.38 13.41 15.99
N ASP A 131 -11.29 14.18 14.91
CA ASP A 131 -12.42 14.71 14.14
C ASP A 131 -12.17 14.51 12.64
N PRO A 132 -12.83 13.53 11.99
CA PRO A 132 -12.70 13.32 10.54
C PRO A 132 -13.09 14.52 9.68
N ALA A 133 -13.80 15.53 10.21
CA ALA A 133 -14.09 16.77 9.49
C ALA A 133 -12.95 17.81 9.59
N ALA A 134 -11.93 17.58 10.42
CA ALA A 134 -10.79 18.47 10.54
C ALA A 134 -10.02 18.54 9.20
N PRO A 135 -9.55 19.74 8.80
CA PRO A 135 -8.87 19.89 7.53
C PRO A 135 -7.44 19.36 7.60
N PHE A 136 -7.05 18.58 6.59
CA PHE A 136 -5.66 18.26 6.29
C PHE A 136 -5.32 18.80 4.89
N PRO A 137 -4.77 20.03 4.78
CA PRO A 137 -4.35 20.55 3.48
C PRO A 137 -3.17 19.72 2.94
N PRO A 138 -2.92 19.73 1.62
CA PRO A 138 -1.70 19.16 1.06
C PRO A 138 -0.47 19.69 1.80
N ALA A 139 0.43 18.79 2.16
CA ALA A 139 1.53 19.10 3.06
C ALA A 139 2.85 18.50 2.57
N ASP A 140 3.92 19.28 2.64
CA ASP A 140 5.25 18.82 2.24
C ASP A 140 5.92 18.01 3.37
N GLY A 141 6.76 17.07 2.97
CA GLY A 141 7.58 16.27 3.87
C GLY A 141 8.77 15.62 3.16
N LEU A 142 9.51 14.80 3.88
CA LEU A 142 10.67 14.06 3.36
C LEU A 142 10.48 12.56 3.58
N LEU A 143 10.72 11.75 2.55
CA LEU A 143 10.69 10.30 2.66
C LEU A 143 11.71 9.81 3.71
N ALA A 144 11.25 9.07 4.72
CA ALA A 144 12.05 8.67 5.87
C ALA A 144 12.46 7.18 5.87
N ASN A 145 12.13 6.45 4.81
CA ASN A 145 12.58 5.07 4.61
C ASN A 145 13.35 4.93 3.29
N THR A 146 14.40 4.12 3.30
CA THR A 146 15.02 3.56 2.10
C THR A 146 14.07 2.52 1.50
N LEU A 147 13.54 2.79 0.31
CA LEU A 147 12.64 1.87 -0.37
C LEU A 147 13.43 0.89 -1.25
N PRO A 148 13.08 -0.41 -1.29
CA PRO A 148 13.70 -1.37 -2.20
C PRO A 148 13.65 -0.88 -3.65
N GLN A 149 14.75 -1.02 -4.39
CA GLN A 149 14.92 -0.54 -5.78
C GLN A 149 14.88 1.00 -5.95
N PHE A 150 14.73 1.76 -4.88
CA PHE A 150 14.73 3.21 -4.86
C PHE A 150 15.59 3.73 -3.69
N GLU A 151 16.74 3.08 -3.45
CA GLU A 151 17.58 3.35 -2.28
C GLU A 151 18.10 4.79 -2.24
N ASP A 152 18.33 5.39 -3.41
CA ASP A 152 18.80 6.77 -3.57
C ASP A 152 17.70 7.84 -3.36
N GLU A 153 16.44 7.43 -3.15
CA GLU A 153 15.29 8.34 -2.95
C GLU A 153 15.02 8.67 -1.48
N GLN A 154 15.79 8.12 -0.54
CA GLN A 154 15.66 8.47 0.87
C GLN A 154 15.91 9.98 1.05
N GLY A 155 14.99 10.66 1.74
CA GLY A 155 15.04 12.11 1.91
C GLY A 155 14.51 12.91 0.71
N THR A 156 13.99 12.26 -0.34
CA THR A 156 13.30 12.96 -1.42
C THR A 156 12.08 13.72 -0.88
N ALA A 157 11.84 14.91 -1.42
CA ALA A 157 10.69 15.73 -1.08
C ALA A 157 9.40 15.10 -1.62
N VAL A 158 8.39 15.05 -0.76
CA VAL A 158 7.08 14.48 -1.08
C VAL A 158 5.96 15.42 -0.67
N THR A 159 4.80 15.27 -1.31
CA THR A 159 3.55 15.91 -0.88
C THR A 159 2.61 14.84 -0.36
N LEU A 160 2.08 15.07 0.84
CA LEU A 160 1.03 14.28 1.46
C LEU A 160 -0.34 14.89 1.15
N SER A 161 -1.32 14.03 0.88
CA SER A 161 -2.73 14.39 0.77
C SER A 161 -3.60 13.39 1.51
N LEU A 162 -4.73 13.84 2.08
CA LEU A 162 -5.64 12.99 2.83
C LEU A 162 -7.06 13.12 2.23
N PRO A 163 -7.34 12.46 1.10
CA PRO A 163 -8.65 12.57 0.45
C PRO A 163 -9.77 11.91 1.27
N ASP A 164 -9.43 10.90 2.06
CA ASP A 164 -10.33 10.21 2.98
C ASP A 164 -9.68 10.19 4.39
N PRO A 165 -10.26 10.85 5.40
CA PRO A 165 -9.72 10.91 6.76
C PRO A 165 -9.74 9.56 7.48
N THR A 166 -10.45 8.56 6.95
CA THR A 166 -10.44 7.18 7.48
C THR A 166 -9.26 6.34 6.97
N GLN A 167 -8.52 6.88 5.99
CA GLN A 167 -7.36 6.23 5.38
C GLN A 167 -6.06 6.90 5.83
N ARG A 168 -4.93 6.27 5.50
CA ARG A 168 -3.61 6.90 5.64
C ARG A 168 -3.41 8.00 4.60
N PRO A 169 -2.60 9.03 4.89
CA PRO A 169 -2.21 10.03 3.90
C PRO A 169 -1.55 9.36 2.68
N GLN A 170 -1.97 9.78 1.49
CA GLN A 170 -1.35 9.39 0.23
C GLN A 170 -0.13 10.26 -0.03
N MET A 171 0.96 9.63 -0.46
CA MET A 171 2.22 10.27 -0.80
C MET A 171 2.35 10.40 -2.33
N THR A 172 2.74 11.59 -2.78
CA THR A 172 3.14 11.85 -4.17
C THR A 172 4.54 12.44 -4.23
N VAL A 173 5.35 11.96 -5.17
CA VAL A 173 6.72 12.40 -5.44
C VAL A 173 6.72 13.15 -6.77
N THR A 174 7.43 14.28 -6.85
CA THR A 174 7.37 15.16 -8.02
C THR A 174 8.46 14.92 -9.06
N GLU A 175 9.59 14.36 -8.65
CA GLU A 175 10.75 14.14 -9.51
C GLU A 175 11.51 12.87 -9.13
N GLY A 176 12.36 12.40 -10.03
CA GLY A 176 13.19 11.21 -9.84
C GLY A 176 12.53 9.88 -10.24
N PRO A 177 13.31 8.79 -10.24
CA PRO A 177 12.83 7.43 -10.51
C PRO A 177 11.54 7.04 -9.79
N LEU A 178 11.35 7.46 -8.53
CA LEU A 178 10.14 7.13 -7.78
C LEU A 178 8.90 7.85 -8.32
N ALA A 179 9.03 9.11 -8.74
CA ALA A 179 7.95 9.85 -9.40
C ALA A 179 7.60 9.25 -10.78
N ASP A 180 8.61 8.81 -11.53
CA ASP A 180 8.42 8.09 -12.80
C ASP A 180 7.66 6.78 -12.58
N ALA A 181 8.01 6.02 -11.53
CA ALA A 181 7.31 4.79 -11.16
C ALA A 181 5.85 5.05 -10.75
N GLN A 182 5.56 6.11 -9.98
CA GLN A 182 4.17 6.47 -9.62
C GLN A 182 3.33 6.84 -10.86
N THR A 183 3.93 7.56 -11.81
CA THR A 183 3.21 8.12 -12.95
C THR A 183 3.05 7.12 -14.10
N GLN A 184 4.12 6.39 -14.41
CA GLN A 184 4.18 5.46 -15.54
C GLN A 184 3.89 4.01 -15.12
N GLY A 185 3.81 3.74 -13.83
CA GLY A 185 3.74 2.41 -13.27
C GLY A 185 5.06 1.65 -13.35
N ILE A 186 5.08 0.47 -12.73
CA ILE A 186 6.17 -0.51 -12.77
C ILE A 186 5.75 -1.72 -13.60
N SER A 187 6.71 -2.48 -14.12
CA SER A 187 6.43 -3.77 -14.77
C SER A 187 6.26 -4.89 -13.75
N PHE A 188 5.77 -6.06 -14.19
CA PHE A 188 5.71 -7.23 -13.31
C PHE A 188 7.10 -7.74 -12.91
N ASP A 189 8.11 -7.59 -13.77
CA ASP A 189 9.48 -7.96 -13.40
C ASP A 189 10.05 -7.01 -12.34
N ASP A 190 9.77 -5.71 -12.44
CA ASP A 190 10.14 -4.72 -11.40
C ASP A 190 9.47 -5.05 -10.06
N LEU A 191 8.18 -5.43 -10.06
CA LEU A 191 7.48 -5.85 -8.83
C LEU A 191 8.13 -7.09 -8.21
N LEU A 192 8.58 -8.05 -9.02
CA LEU A 192 9.29 -9.22 -8.52
C LEU A 192 10.68 -8.85 -7.95
N ASP A 193 11.36 -7.83 -8.51
CA ASP A 193 12.61 -7.29 -7.96
C ASP A 193 12.40 -6.57 -6.64
N LEU A 194 11.30 -5.83 -6.51
CA LEU A 194 10.88 -5.22 -5.24
C LEU A 194 10.72 -6.27 -4.14
N TYR A 195 9.97 -7.34 -4.40
CA TYR A 195 9.80 -8.43 -3.42
C TYR A 195 11.13 -9.10 -3.07
N ALA A 196 11.97 -9.40 -4.08
CA ALA A 196 13.27 -10.01 -3.84
C ALA A 196 14.19 -9.10 -3.01
N ALA A 197 14.23 -7.81 -3.29
CA ALA A 197 15.01 -6.83 -2.55
C ALA A 197 14.49 -6.62 -1.12
N PHE A 198 13.18 -6.78 -0.89
CA PHE A 198 12.58 -6.80 0.44
C PHE A 198 12.82 -8.12 1.21
N GLY A 199 13.42 -9.13 0.57
CA GLY A 199 13.78 -10.41 1.19
C GLY A 199 12.79 -11.55 0.92
N ASP A 200 11.84 -11.38 0.01
CA ASP A 200 10.89 -12.42 -0.42
C ASP A 200 10.97 -12.65 -1.94
N ASP A 201 12.03 -13.32 -2.41
CA ASP A 201 12.13 -13.69 -3.83
C ASP A 201 11.12 -14.79 -4.18
N ILE A 202 9.99 -14.38 -4.76
CA ILE A 202 8.90 -15.30 -5.12
C ILE A 202 9.07 -15.95 -6.49
N ARG A 203 10.03 -15.53 -7.32
CA ARG A 203 10.19 -16.04 -8.70
C ARG A 203 10.35 -17.57 -8.76
N PRO A 204 11.12 -18.22 -7.88
CA PRO A 204 11.25 -19.68 -7.88
C PRO A 204 9.92 -20.41 -7.62
N HIS A 205 8.94 -19.74 -7.00
CA HIS A 205 7.64 -20.33 -6.69
C HIS A 205 6.61 -20.23 -7.84
N LEU A 206 6.92 -19.38 -8.83
CA LEU A 206 6.07 -19.11 -9.99
C LEU A 206 6.47 -19.91 -11.24
N THR A 207 7.45 -20.81 -11.12
CA THR A 207 7.90 -21.67 -12.23
C THR A 207 6.85 -22.69 -12.63
N ALA A 208 7.04 -23.28 -13.81
CA ALA A 208 6.29 -24.47 -14.21
C ALA A 208 6.59 -25.64 -13.27
N ASP A 209 5.69 -26.60 -13.28
CA ASP A 209 5.83 -27.88 -12.58
C ASP A 209 6.90 -28.75 -13.26
#